data_AF-A0A7C7EHM6-F1
#
_entry.id   AF-A0A7C7EHM6-F1
#
_cell.length_a   1.000
_cell.length_b   1.000
_cell.length_c   1.000
_cell.angle_alpha   90.00
_cell.angle_beta   90.00
_cell.angle_gamma   90.00
#
_symmetry.space_group_name_H-M   'P 1'
#
loop_
_entity.id
_entity.type
_entity.pdbx_description
1 polymer ?
#
loop_
_entity_poly.entity_id
_entity_poly.type
_entity_poly.pdbx_seq_one_letter_code
_entity_poly.pdbx_strand_id
1 'polypeptide(L)'
;YDFEVYVNEDQVFIKLPVVGKYLKINEEMLSEGEKYSENQIISEETKKEFIKRWLSLMNEEDVFKGKNIVLTTPDGEVKTREYTIKLKDEQIKALLKDTAEVLSRDESLKSFFDKNIRVNMGKTEEELKTKTFEEVLDHILKSTEEFKVDNFTYKASVDIDGYIVNEIIDISLKTIDAEKEGITGIRYHLDIKTWDINKDQKFEFPALTDENTLKPEEMKENMPSGIEDYFKIEI
;
A
#
# COMPACT_ATOMS: atom_id res chain seq x y z
N TYR A 1 -3.95 -7.01 19.72
CA TYR A 1 -3.71 -8.41 19.33
C TYR A 1 -2.54 -8.36 18.38
N ASP A 2 -1.45 -9.04 18.72
CA ASP A 2 -0.25 -9.04 17.91
C ASP A 2 -0.42 -10.13 16.84
N PHE A 3 -0.26 -9.74 15.58
CA PHE A 3 -0.34 -10.64 14.44
C PHE A 3 1.09 -10.98 14.03
N GLU A 4 1.44 -12.27 14.09
CA GLU A 4 2.77 -12.76 13.74
C GLU A 4 2.67 -13.59 12.47
N VAL A 5 3.40 -13.18 11.44
CA VAL A 5 3.57 -13.92 10.18
C VAL A 5 5.02 -14.33 10.05
N TYR A 6 5.22 -15.60 9.75
CA TYR A 6 6.53 -16.19 9.51
C TYR A 6 6.60 -16.64 8.06
N VAL A 7 7.58 -16.15 7.31
CA VAL A 7 7.84 -16.53 5.92
C VAL A 7 9.24 -17.12 5.86
N ASN A 8 9.35 -18.37 5.43
CA ASN A 8 10.61 -19.06 5.22
C ASN A 8 10.58 -19.77 3.87
N GLU A 9 11.20 -19.15 2.86
CA GLU A 9 11.21 -19.60 1.46
C GLU A 9 9.79 -19.98 0.99
N ASP A 10 9.47 -21.27 0.97
CA ASP A 10 8.20 -21.82 0.47
C ASP A 10 7.13 -21.98 1.57
N GLN A 11 7.41 -21.57 2.81
CA GLN A 11 6.53 -21.81 3.94
C GLN A 11 6.07 -20.52 4.61
N VAL A 12 4.75 -20.30 4.59
CA VAL A 12 4.10 -19.19 5.29
C VAL A 12 3.28 -19.74 6.45
N PHE A 13 3.51 -19.20 7.65
CA PHE A 13 2.76 -19.55 8.85
C PHE A 13 2.23 -18.29 9.53
N ILE A 14 0.98 -18.37 9.99
CA ILE A 14 0.31 -17.27 10.67
C ILE A 14 -0.07 -17.73 12.07
N LYS A 15 0.36 -16.99 13.10
CA LYS A 15 -0.14 -17.23 14.47
C LYS A 15 -1.53 -16.66 14.58
N LEU A 16 -2.51 -17.51 14.86
CA LEU A 16 -3.90 -17.09 15.11
C LEU A 16 -4.04 -16.71 16.59
N PRO A 17 -4.11 -15.41 16.94
CA PRO A 17 -4.03 -14.97 18.34
C PRO A 17 -5.22 -15.46 19.17
N VAL A 18 -6.34 -15.76 18.52
CA VAL A 18 -7.59 -16.19 19.18
C VAL A 18 -7.61 -17.68 19.48
N VAL A 19 -6.91 -18.49 18.70
CA VAL A 19 -6.84 -19.96 18.87
C VAL A 19 -5.52 -20.39 19.50
N GLY A 20 -4.53 -19.50 19.56
CA GLY A 20 -3.19 -19.79 20.12
C GLY A 20 -2.39 -20.79 19.29
N LYS A 21 -2.81 -21.07 18.05
CA LYS A 21 -2.21 -22.04 17.13
C LYS A 21 -1.70 -21.35 15.86
N TYR A 22 -0.80 -22.03 15.16
CA TYR A 22 -0.29 -21.61 13.87
C TYR A 22 -1.13 -22.21 12.75
N LEU A 23 -1.45 -21.40 11.74
CA LEU A 23 -2.00 -21.87 10.48
C LEU A 23 -0.87 -21.95 9.47
N LYS A 24 -0.66 -23.14 8.89
CA LYS A 24 0.22 -23.31 7.73
C LYS A 24 -0.57 -22.96 6.47
N ILE A 25 -0.11 -21.95 5.74
CA ILE A 25 -0.67 -21.61 4.44
C ILE A 25 0.00 -22.52 3.40
N ASN A 26 -0.80 -23.28 2.64
CA ASN A 26 -0.32 -24.17 1.58
C ASN A 26 -0.42 -23.50 0.20
N GLU A 27 0.22 -24.09 -0.80
CA GLU A 27 0.19 -23.60 -2.19
C GLU A 27 -1.24 -23.45 -2.73
N GLU A 28 -2.17 -24.32 -2.35
CA GLU A 28 -3.57 -24.21 -2.78
C GLU A 28 -4.23 -22.91 -2.29
N MET A 29 -3.97 -22.50 -1.05
CA MET A 29 -4.44 -21.22 -0.50
C MET A 29 -3.75 -20.00 -1.12
N LEU A 30 -2.53 -20.15 -1.65
CA LEU A 30 -1.78 -19.09 -2.35
C LEU A 30 -2.15 -19.01 -3.83
N SER A 31 -2.52 -20.13 -4.45
CA SER A 31 -2.73 -20.30 -5.90
C SER A 31 -3.91 -19.50 -6.46
N GLU A 32 -4.87 -19.09 -5.63
CA GLU A 32 -5.94 -18.17 -6.01
C GLU A 32 -5.43 -16.72 -6.19
N GLY A 33 -4.31 -16.37 -5.55
CA GLY A 33 -3.63 -15.07 -5.66
C GLY A 33 -2.48 -15.04 -6.68
N GLU A 34 -1.95 -16.19 -7.10
CA GLU A 34 -0.76 -16.25 -7.97
C GLU A 34 -1.02 -16.00 -9.46
N LYS A 35 -2.28 -16.02 -9.93
CA LYS A 35 -2.59 -15.65 -11.32
C LYS A 35 -2.40 -14.16 -11.66
N TYR A 36 -2.05 -13.33 -10.67
CA TYR A 36 -1.90 -11.88 -10.84
C TYR A 36 -0.45 -11.41 -11.04
N SER A 37 0.56 -12.26 -10.82
CA SER A 37 1.96 -11.80 -10.74
C SER A 37 2.68 -11.67 -12.10
N GLU A 38 2.19 -12.30 -13.16
CA GLU A 38 2.86 -12.28 -14.48
C GLU A 38 2.31 -11.24 -15.48
N ASN A 39 1.17 -10.60 -15.19
CA ASN A 39 0.61 -9.60 -16.09
C ASN A 39 1.06 -8.20 -15.68
N GLN A 40 1.87 -7.60 -16.53
CA GLN A 40 2.19 -6.18 -16.47
C GLN A 40 0.90 -5.34 -16.44
N ILE A 41 0.53 -4.83 -15.26
CA ILE A 41 -0.74 -4.09 -15.02
C ILE A 41 -0.79 -2.80 -15.84
N ILE A 42 0.35 -2.12 -16.00
CA ILE A 42 0.52 -0.91 -16.79
C ILE A 42 1.71 -1.07 -17.73
N SER A 43 1.61 -0.55 -18.95
CA SER A 43 2.68 -0.62 -19.95
C SER A 43 3.96 0.12 -19.52
N GLU A 44 5.10 -0.27 -20.09
CA GLU A 44 6.37 0.41 -19.83
C GLU A 44 6.37 1.87 -20.29
N GLU A 45 5.60 2.18 -21.33
CA GLU A 45 5.45 3.55 -21.85
C GLU A 45 4.73 4.44 -20.84
N THR A 46 3.63 3.95 -20.27
CA THR A 46 2.92 4.60 -19.17
C THR A 46 3.81 4.82 -17.94
N LYS A 47 4.60 3.81 -17.54
CA LYS A 47 5.56 3.96 -16.43
C LYS A 47 6.57 5.08 -16.70
N LYS A 48 7.14 5.14 -17.91
CA LYS A 48 8.10 6.18 -18.29
C LYS A 48 7.48 7.56 -18.27
N GLU A 49 6.24 7.69 -18.74
CA GLU A 49 5.53 8.97 -18.73
C GLU A 49 5.22 9.43 -17.28
N PHE A 50 4.86 8.51 -16.38
CA PHE A 50 4.73 8.85 -14.95
C PHE A 50 6.04 9.31 -14.33
N ILE A 51 7.14 8.58 -14.58
CA ILE A 51 8.46 8.97 -14.07
C ILE A 51 8.82 10.37 -14.57
N LYS A 52 8.60 10.65 -15.85
CA LYS A 52 8.88 11.96 -16.44
C LYS A 52 8.06 13.07 -15.77
N ARG A 53 6.76 12.87 -15.57
CA ARG A 53 5.87 13.87 -14.92
C ARG A 53 6.24 14.07 -13.45
N TRP A 54 6.53 12.99 -12.73
CA TRP A 54 7.00 13.04 -11.35
C TRP A 54 8.32 13.81 -11.22
N LEU A 55 9.31 13.52 -12.07
CA LEU A 55 10.59 14.23 -12.08
C LEU A 55 10.43 15.71 -12.46
N SER A 56 9.52 16.02 -13.38
CA SER A 56 9.21 17.41 -13.74
C SER A 56 8.68 18.17 -12.53
N LEU A 57 7.75 17.59 -11.78
CA LEU A 57 7.21 18.18 -10.55
C LEU A 57 8.29 18.41 -9.49
N MET A 58 9.24 17.48 -9.35
CA MET A 58 10.37 17.65 -8.41
C MET A 58 11.31 18.79 -8.78
N ASN A 59 11.33 19.22 -10.04
CA ASN A 59 12.13 20.36 -10.51
C ASN A 59 11.43 21.71 -10.32
N GLU A 60 10.16 21.72 -9.88
CA GLU A 60 9.46 22.97 -9.56
C GLU A 60 10.05 23.62 -8.30
N GLU A 61 10.04 24.96 -8.30
CA GLU A 61 10.52 25.74 -7.17
C GLU A 61 9.74 25.39 -5.89
N ASP A 62 10.45 25.30 -4.77
CA ASP A 62 9.92 24.96 -3.44
C ASP A 62 9.35 23.54 -3.25
N VAL A 63 9.38 22.67 -4.26
CA VAL A 63 8.93 21.27 -4.11
C VAL A 63 9.96 20.42 -3.40
N PHE A 64 11.22 20.45 -3.87
CA PHE A 64 12.28 19.59 -3.36
C PHE A 64 13.39 20.42 -2.68
N LYS A 65 13.72 20.07 -1.43
CA LYS A 65 14.80 20.72 -0.68
C LYS A 65 15.70 19.69 -0.01
N GLY A 66 17.02 19.86 -0.17
CA GLY A 66 18.03 19.03 0.49
C GLY A 66 18.80 19.83 1.55
N LYS A 67 18.97 19.29 2.76
CA LYS A 67 19.86 19.87 3.78
C LYS A 67 20.59 18.79 4.56
N ASN A 68 21.76 19.12 5.10
CA ASN A 68 22.49 18.22 5.98
C ASN A 68 21.94 18.34 7.40
N ILE A 69 21.71 17.21 8.06
CA ILE A 69 21.28 17.14 9.46
C ILE A 69 22.09 16.06 10.20
N VAL A 70 22.02 16.08 11.53
CA VAL A 70 22.48 14.99 12.37
C VAL A 70 21.24 14.37 13.01
N LEU A 71 21.06 13.07 12.82
CA LEU A 71 19.94 12.30 13.36
C LEU A 71 20.45 11.40 14.50
N THR A 72 19.75 11.41 15.63
CA THR A 72 20.01 10.46 16.72
C THR A 72 19.23 9.17 16.46
N THR A 73 19.95 8.05 16.29
CA THR A 73 19.39 6.70 16.16
C THR A 73 19.79 5.86 17.39
N PRO A 74 19.20 4.66 17.58
CA PRO A 74 19.64 3.72 18.61
C PRO A 74 21.15 3.35 18.51
N ASP A 75 21.72 3.43 17.30
CA ASP A 75 23.13 3.16 17.03
C ASP A 75 24.07 4.36 17.32
N GLY A 76 23.51 5.54 17.62
CA GLY A 76 24.25 6.77 17.89
C GLY A 76 23.87 7.91 16.96
N GLU A 77 24.76 8.89 16.81
CA GLU A 77 24.55 10.02 15.91
C GLU A 77 24.96 9.67 14.47
N VAL A 78 24.02 9.83 13.53
CA VAL A 78 24.23 9.60 12.10
C VAL A 78 24.13 10.93 11.36
N LYS A 79 25.14 11.24 10.55
CA LYS A 79 25.08 12.38 9.63
C LYS A 79 24.26 11.99 8.41
N THR A 80 23.23 12.77 8.11
CA THR A 80 22.32 12.48 7.00
C THR A 80 22.08 13.71 6.14
N ARG A 81 21.63 13.47 4.92
CA ARG A 81 21.04 14.46 4.03
C ARG A 81 19.54 14.25 4.03
N GLU A 82 18.80 15.21 4.58
CA GLU A 82 17.34 15.23 4.54
C GLU A 82 16.89 15.80 3.20
N TYR A 83 16.07 15.03 2.50
CA TYR A 83 15.32 15.44 1.33
C TYR A 83 13.87 15.64 1.71
N THR A 84 13.32 16.83 1.47
CA THR A 84 11.91 17.13 1.69
C THR A 84 11.23 17.36 0.36
N ILE A 85 10.14 16.63 0.13
CA ILE A 85 9.16 16.91 -0.92
C ILE A 85 7.95 17.55 -0.25
N LYS A 86 7.55 18.73 -0.71
CA LYS A 86 6.32 19.39 -0.28
C LYS A 86 5.48 19.75 -1.49
N LEU A 87 4.27 19.21 -1.53
CA LEU A 87 3.32 19.47 -2.61
C LEU A 87 2.12 20.26 -2.12
N LYS A 88 1.69 21.23 -2.92
CA LYS A 88 0.47 22.01 -2.71
C LYS A 88 -0.74 21.25 -3.28
N ASP A 89 -1.94 21.60 -2.84
CA ASP A 89 -3.22 21.05 -3.36
C ASP A 89 -3.28 21.09 -4.89
N GLU A 90 -2.97 22.25 -5.47
CA GLU A 90 -2.98 22.48 -6.91
C GLU A 90 -2.02 21.54 -7.66
N GLN A 91 -0.81 21.34 -7.12
CA GLN A 91 0.21 20.47 -7.69
C GLN A 91 -0.21 19.00 -7.65
N ILE A 92 -0.83 18.56 -6.55
CA ILE A 92 -1.33 17.18 -6.41
C ILE A 92 -2.51 16.95 -7.35
N LYS A 93 -3.46 17.88 -7.42
CA LYS A 93 -4.60 17.79 -8.34
C LYS A 93 -4.16 17.80 -9.80
N ALA A 94 -3.19 18.64 -10.15
CA ALA A 94 -2.60 18.62 -11.48
C ALA A 94 -1.95 17.27 -11.79
N LEU A 95 -1.12 16.75 -10.88
CA LEU A 95 -0.48 15.44 -11.03
C LEU A 95 -1.50 14.31 -11.19
N LEU A 96 -2.60 14.32 -10.42
CA LEU A 96 -3.66 13.30 -10.52
C LEU A 96 -4.39 13.36 -11.87
N LYS A 97 -4.75 14.57 -12.34
CA LYS A 97 -5.38 14.78 -13.66
C LYS A 97 -4.48 14.31 -14.79
N ASP A 98 -3.23 14.72 -14.73
CA ASP A 98 -2.17 14.34 -15.65
C ASP A 98 -1.96 12.82 -15.69
N THR A 99 -1.91 12.20 -14.50
CA THR A 99 -1.73 10.76 -14.36
C THR A 99 -2.91 10.00 -14.96
N ALA A 100 -4.13 10.45 -14.66
CA ALA A 100 -5.34 9.83 -15.16
C ALA A 100 -5.45 9.92 -16.69
N GLU A 101 -4.99 11.02 -17.30
CA GLU A 101 -4.91 11.13 -18.76
C GLU A 101 -3.99 10.04 -19.37
N VAL A 102 -2.83 9.79 -18.77
CA VAL A 102 -1.91 8.74 -19.22
C VAL A 102 -2.52 7.35 -19.01
N LEU A 103 -3.08 7.09 -17.82
CA LEU A 103 -3.75 5.81 -17.52
C LEU A 103 -4.92 5.55 -18.48
N SER A 104 -5.66 6.59 -18.88
CA SER A 104 -6.81 6.47 -19.79
C SER A 104 -6.44 5.93 -21.18
N ARG A 105 -5.16 6.03 -21.56
CA ARG A 105 -4.61 5.57 -22.85
C ARG A 105 -3.90 4.23 -22.77
N ASP A 106 -3.76 3.67 -21.57
CA ASP A 106 -3.06 2.40 -21.36
C ASP A 106 -3.99 1.20 -21.61
N GLU A 107 -3.80 0.55 -22.75
CA GLU A 107 -4.59 -0.63 -23.13
C GLU A 107 -4.27 -1.86 -22.27
N SER A 108 -3.07 -1.97 -21.69
CA SER A 108 -2.73 -3.05 -20.75
C SER A 108 -3.54 -2.91 -19.46
N LEU A 109 -3.67 -1.68 -18.96
CA LEU A 109 -4.47 -1.38 -17.79
C LEU A 109 -5.97 -1.58 -18.04
N LYS A 110 -6.48 -1.13 -19.18
CA LYS A 110 -7.87 -1.40 -19.59
C LYS A 110 -8.17 -2.89 -19.65
N SER A 111 -7.30 -3.64 -20.32
CA SER A 111 -7.45 -5.10 -20.42
C SER A 111 -7.40 -5.77 -19.05
N PHE A 112 -6.51 -5.30 -18.16
CA PHE A 112 -6.44 -5.77 -16.78
C PHE A 112 -7.73 -5.47 -16.01
N PHE A 113 -8.27 -4.26 -16.14
CA PHE A 113 -9.52 -3.86 -15.49
C PHE A 113 -10.70 -4.71 -15.97
N ASP A 114 -10.86 -4.87 -17.29
CA ASP A 114 -11.96 -5.66 -17.87
C ASP A 114 -11.88 -7.13 -17.48
N LYS A 115 -10.67 -7.70 -17.45
CA LYS A 115 -10.46 -9.12 -17.16
C LYS A 115 -10.61 -9.46 -15.68
N ASN A 116 -10.18 -8.57 -14.78
CA ASN A 116 -10.02 -8.91 -13.36
C ASN A 116 -10.99 -8.14 -12.45
N ILE A 117 -11.23 -6.86 -12.72
CA ILE A 117 -12.05 -6.01 -11.84
C ILE A 117 -13.52 -6.17 -12.19
N ARG A 118 -13.87 -6.07 -13.48
CA ARG A 118 -15.27 -6.24 -13.93
C ARG A 118 -15.80 -7.66 -13.69
N VAL A 119 -14.96 -8.68 -13.84
CA VAL A 119 -15.33 -10.09 -13.67
C VAL A 119 -15.51 -10.45 -12.19
N ASN A 120 -14.64 -9.95 -11.29
CA ASN A 120 -14.72 -10.27 -9.86
C ASN A 120 -15.74 -9.41 -9.10
N MET A 121 -16.03 -8.18 -9.55
CA MET A 121 -17.16 -7.37 -9.04
C MET A 121 -18.54 -7.98 -9.38
N GLY A 122 -18.59 -9.01 -10.24
CA GLY A 122 -19.81 -9.77 -10.52
C GLY A 122 -20.43 -10.47 -9.29
N LYS A 123 -19.72 -10.60 -8.16
CA LYS A 123 -20.19 -11.30 -6.96
C LYS A 123 -20.67 -10.40 -5.80
N THR A 124 -20.38 -9.10 -5.78
CA THR A 124 -20.79 -8.18 -4.70
C THR A 124 -21.21 -6.81 -5.26
N GLU A 125 -22.43 -6.39 -4.89
CA GLU A 125 -23.16 -5.15 -5.23
C GLU A 125 -23.46 -4.85 -6.71
N GLU A 126 -24.74 -4.61 -7.03
CA GLU A 126 -25.24 -4.39 -8.40
C GLU A 126 -24.76 -3.08 -9.05
N GLU A 127 -24.35 -2.07 -8.27
CA GLU A 127 -24.01 -0.73 -8.76
C GLU A 127 -22.60 -0.61 -9.39
N LEU A 128 -21.67 -1.51 -9.02
CA LEU A 128 -20.31 -1.53 -9.58
C LEU A 128 -20.18 -2.42 -10.82
N LYS A 129 -21.16 -3.29 -11.09
CA LYS A 129 -21.13 -4.27 -12.20
C LYS A 129 -21.23 -3.64 -13.59
N THR A 130 -21.56 -2.34 -13.69
CA THR A 130 -21.88 -1.67 -14.95
C THR A 130 -20.90 -0.58 -15.37
N LYS A 131 -19.97 -0.16 -14.49
CA LYS A 131 -19.09 0.97 -14.80
C LYS A 131 -17.96 0.55 -15.75
N THR A 132 -17.76 1.33 -16.81
CA THR A 132 -16.60 1.20 -17.69
C THR A 132 -15.33 1.67 -16.99
N PHE A 133 -14.18 1.27 -17.51
CA PHE A 133 -12.88 1.75 -17.01
C PHE A 133 -12.82 3.29 -17.01
N GLU A 134 -13.31 3.92 -18.08
CA GLU A 134 -13.36 5.37 -18.21
C GLU A 134 -14.28 6.02 -17.17
N GLU A 135 -15.42 5.40 -16.85
CA GLU A 135 -16.33 5.90 -15.81
C GLU A 135 -15.72 5.79 -14.41
N VAL A 136 -14.94 4.74 -14.13
CA VAL A 136 -14.22 4.61 -12.85
C VAL A 136 -13.13 5.67 -12.74
N LEU A 137 -12.35 5.89 -13.80
CA LEU A 137 -11.28 6.88 -13.81
C LEU A 137 -11.82 8.31 -13.70
N ASP A 138 -12.92 8.62 -14.40
CA ASP A 138 -13.64 9.90 -14.29
C ASP A 138 -14.21 10.10 -12.88
N HIS A 139 -14.76 9.06 -12.26
CA HIS A 139 -15.25 9.13 -10.89
C HIS A 139 -14.11 9.44 -9.90
N ILE A 140 -12.97 8.76 -10.02
CA ILE A 140 -11.79 9.04 -9.18
C ILE A 140 -11.37 10.50 -9.33
N LEU A 141 -11.30 11.01 -10.56
CA LEU A 141 -10.95 12.41 -10.83
C LEU A 141 -11.96 13.40 -10.24
N LYS A 142 -13.26 13.14 -10.40
CA LYS A 142 -14.31 14.00 -9.83
C LYS A 142 -14.24 14.03 -8.31
N SER A 143 -14.01 12.90 -7.67
CA SER A 143 -13.81 12.84 -6.22
C SER A 143 -12.59 13.65 -5.75
N THR A 144 -11.61 13.94 -6.63
CA THR A 144 -10.51 14.85 -6.27
C THR A 144 -10.94 16.30 -6.07
N GLU A 145 -12.04 16.72 -6.69
CA GLU A 145 -12.59 18.07 -6.51
C GLU A 145 -13.39 18.20 -5.20
N GLU A 146 -13.76 17.07 -4.58
CA GLU A 146 -14.51 17.05 -3.32
C GLU A 146 -13.60 17.20 -2.10
N PHE A 147 -12.28 17.11 -2.28
CA PHE A 147 -11.31 17.30 -1.21
C PHE A 147 -10.28 18.39 -1.51
N LYS A 148 -9.69 18.87 -0.43
CA LYS A 148 -8.54 19.78 -0.41
C LYS A 148 -7.41 19.12 0.34
N VAL A 149 -6.23 19.08 -0.28
CA VAL A 149 -4.99 18.70 0.40
C VAL A 149 -4.49 19.90 1.19
N ASP A 150 -4.66 19.84 2.51
CA ASP A 150 -4.15 20.86 3.42
C ASP A 150 -2.64 20.74 3.64
N ASN A 151 -2.13 19.50 3.65
CA ASN A 151 -0.71 19.24 3.77
C ASN A 151 -0.32 17.94 3.08
N PHE A 152 0.73 17.99 2.27
CA PHE A 152 1.48 16.82 1.83
C PHE A 152 2.96 17.11 2.06
N THR A 153 3.61 16.28 2.85
CA THR A 153 5.05 16.35 3.05
C THR A 153 5.62 14.96 3.14
N TYR A 154 6.67 14.73 2.36
CA TYR A 154 7.49 13.54 2.43
C TYR A 154 8.90 13.97 2.80
N LYS A 155 9.50 13.31 3.78
CA LYS A 155 10.89 13.54 4.18
C LYS A 155 11.64 12.22 4.21
N ALA A 156 12.80 12.19 3.57
CA ALA A 156 13.73 11.07 3.66
C ALA A 156 15.08 11.57 4.18
N SER A 157 15.60 10.93 5.22
CA SER A 157 16.95 11.15 5.72
C SER A 157 17.86 10.05 5.20
N VAL A 158 18.80 10.42 4.34
CA VAL A 158 19.74 9.48 3.70
C VAL A 158 21.12 9.62 4.35
N ASP A 159 21.71 8.53 4.82
CA ASP A 159 23.05 8.54 5.40
C ASP A 159 24.16 8.69 4.34
N ILE A 160 25.41 8.64 4.78
CA ILE A 160 26.58 8.80 3.90
C ILE A 160 26.75 7.61 2.93
N ASP A 161 26.25 6.44 3.29
CA ASP A 161 26.36 5.21 2.51
C ASP A 161 25.17 5.04 1.53
N GLY A 162 24.19 5.95 1.61
CA GLY A 162 23.04 6.02 0.71
C GLY A 162 21.79 5.32 1.23
N TYR A 163 21.78 4.87 2.48
CA TYR A 163 20.61 4.24 3.08
C TYR A 163 19.62 5.27 3.64
N ILE A 164 18.32 5.00 3.48
CA ILE A 164 17.27 5.77 4.13
C ILE A 164 17.17 5.29 5.58
N VAL A 165 17.63 6.11 6.53
CA VAL A 165 17.60 5.79 7.97
C VAL A 165 16.35 6.32 8.66
N ASN A 166 15.65 7.26 8.01
CA ASN A 166 14.36 7.74 8.48
C ASN A 166 13.51 8.25 7.31
N GLU A 167 12.22 7.94 7.33
CA GLU A 167 11.23 8.39 6.36
C GLU A 167 9.98 8.88 7.10
N ILE A 168 9.51 10.07 6.76
CA ILE A 168 8.30 10.67 7.34
C ILE A 168 7.34 11.03 6.22
N ILE A 169 6.11 10.54 6.32
CA ILE A 169 5.00 10.84 5.41
C ILE A 169 3.89 11.53 6.20
N ASP A 170 3.60 12.78 5.86
CA ASP A 170 2.56 13.60 6.47
C ASP A 170 1.52 14.02 5.43
N ILE A 171 0.29 13.54 5.58
CA ILE A 171 -0.83 13.83 4.68
C ILE A 171 -2.00 14.39 5.50
N SER A 172 -2.60 15.46 5.03
CA SER A 172 -3.84 16.03 5.59
C SER A 172 -4.78 16.40 4.47
N LEU A 173 -5.97 15.81 4.48
CA LEU A 173 -7.05 16.04 3.53
C LEU A 173 -8.27 16.59 4.27
N LYS A 174 -9.02 17.49 3.63
CA LYS A 174 -10.31 17.99 4.11
C LYS A 174 -11.36 17.88 3.01
N THR A 175 -12.59 17.55 3.37
CA THR A 175 -13.72 17.60 2.43
C THR A 175 -14.17 19.05 2.23
N ILE A 176 -14.47 19.45 1.00
CA ILE A 176 -14.86 20.82 0.66
C ILE A 176 -16.33 21.10 1.03
N ASP A 177 -17.23 20.12 0.84
CA ASP A 177 -18.66 20.24 1.11
C ASP A 177 -19.10 19.21 2.18
N ALA A 178 -18.86 19.53 3.45
CA ALA A 178 -19.25 18.68 4.57
C ALA A 178 -20.71 18.97 5.00
N GLU A 179 -21.67 18.84 4.09
CA GLU A 179 -23.08 18.87 4.48
C GLU A 179 -23.51 17.51 5.06
N LYS A 180 -23.59 17.48 6.40
CA LYS A 180 -24.20 16.45 7.27
C LYS A 180 -23.38 15.17 7.49
N GLU A 181 -23.05 14.94 8.76
CA GLU A 181 -22.62 13.65 9.37
C GLU A 181 -21.78 12.75 8.45
N GLY A 182 -20.52 13.15 8.20
CA GLY A 182 -19.55 12.38 7.42
C GLY A 182 -18.12 12.67 7.82
N ILE A 183 -17.16 11.95 7.23
CA ILE A 183 -15.72 12.18 7.44
C ILE A 183 -15.37 13.58 6.91
N THR A 184 -15.02 14.50 7.80
CA THR A 184 -14.69 15.90 7.45
C THR A 184 -13.25 16.10 6.98
N GLY A 185 -12.42 15.07 7.14
CA GLY A 185 -11.03 15.08 6.74
C GLY A 185 -10.28 13.87 7.27
N ILE A 186 -9.08 13.67 6.73
CA ILE A 186 -8.16 12.58 7.11
C ILE A 186 -6.82 13.21 7.40
N ARG A 187 -6.21 12.82 8.52
CA ARG A 187 -4.80 13.13 8.81
C ARG A 187 -4.04 11.84 9.02
N TYR A 188 -2.96 11.69 8.26
CA TYR A 188 -2.08 10.54 8.29
C TYR A 188 -0.66 11.00 8.56
N HIS A 189 -0.01 10.34 9.51
CA HIS A 189 1.40 10.55 9.85
C HIS A 189 2.06 9.18 9.98
N LEU A 190 3.13 8.97 9.21
CA LEU A 190 3.95 7.78 9.25
C LEU A 190 5.40 8.21 9.49
N ASP A 191 6.05 7.62 10.49
CA ASP A 191 7.47 7.83 10.82
C ASP A 191 8.16 6.47 10.86
N ILE A 192 8.88 6.13 9.79
CA ILE A 192 9.66 4.90 9.66
C ILE A 192 11.10 5.20 10.03
N LYS A 193 11.67 4.42 10.94
CA LYS A 193 13.08 4.50 11.31
C LYS A 193 13.74 3.17 10.99
N THR A 194 14.92 3.25 10.40
CA THR A 194 15.72 2.08 10.04
C THR A 194 17.07 2.19 10.73
N TRP A 195 17.44 1.15 11.44
CA TRP A 195 18.70 1.02 12.19
C TRP A 195 19.22 -0.41 12.04
N ASP A 196 20.41 -0.72 12.58
CA ASP A 196 21.06 -2.02 12.43
C ASP A 196 21.28 -2.45 10.96
N ILE A 197 21.45 -1.47 10.06
CA ILE A 197 21.68 -1.70 8.63
C ILE A 197 22.99 -2.49 8.44
N ASN A 198 22.94 -3.52 7.58
CA ASN A 198 24.04 -4.46 7.35
C ASN A 198 24.48 -5.29 8.57
N LYS A 199 23.71 -5.31 9.66
CA LYS A 199 23.95 -6.22 10.79
C LYS A 199 23.22 -7.54 10.59
N ASP A 200 23.86 -8.62 11.00
CA ASP A 200 23.27 -9.96 11.00
C ASP A 200 21.96 -9.98 11.78
N GLN A 201 20.89 -10.41 11.13
CA GLN A 201 19.59 -10.61 11.75
C GLN A 201 19.47 -12.06 12.20
N LYS A 202 19.03 -12.27 13.44
CA LYS A 202 18.68 -13.59 13.95
C LYS A 202 17.17 -13.72 13.96
N PHE A 203 16.66 -14.57 13.08
CA PHE A 203 15.24 -14.92 13.06
C PHE A 203 15.04 -16.18 13.90
N GLU A 204 14.20 -16.07 14.94
CA GLU A 204 13.74 -17.21 15.70
C GLU A 204 12.39 -17.67 15.15
N PHE A 205 12.40 -18.76 14.39
CA PHE A 205 11.17 -19.38 13.89
C PHE A 205 10.60 -20.33 14.94
N PRO A 206 9.27 -20.34 15.15
CA PRO A 206 8.65 -21.29 16.06
C PRO A 206 8.80 -22.72 15.52
N ALA A 207 9.08 -23.68 16.41
CA ALA A 207 9.04 -25.09 16.07
C ALA A 207 7.57 -25.54 15.95
N LEU A 208 7.17 -25.92 14.75
CA LEU A 208 5.80 -26.37 14.48
C LEU A 208 5.66 -27.85 14.84
N THR A 209 4.57 -28.16 15.54
CA THR A 209 4.17 -29.49 15.95
C THR A 209 2.70 -29.71 15.57
N ASP A 210 2.27 -30.97 15.49
CA ASP A 210 0.86 -31.30 15.27
C ASP A 210 -0.07 -30.72 16.34
N GLU A 211 0.44 -30.47 17.55
CA GLU A 211 -0.34 -29.90 18.66
C GLU A 211 -0.56 -28.39 18.51
N ASN A 212 0.45 -27.67 18.00
CA ASN A 212 0.44 -26.21 17.90
C ASN A 212 0.06 -25.69 16.50
N THR A 213 -0.11 -26.58 15.52
CA THR A 213 -0.46 -26.25 14.14
C THR A 213 -1.87 -26.73 13.83
N LEU A 214 -2.70 -25.85 13.28
CA LEU A 214 -4.01 -26.21 12.74
C LEU A 214 -3.87 -26.78 11.34
N LYS A 215 -4.50 -27.93 11.12
CA LYS A 215 -4.70 -28.45 9.76
C LYS A 215 -5.87 -27.73 9.09
N PRO A 216 -5.86 -27.54 7.76
CA PRO A 216 -6.96 -26.88 7.04
C PRO A 216 -8.34 -27.51 7.33
N GLU A 217 -8.40 -28.82 7.53
CA GLU A 217 -9.63 -29.56 7.84
C GLU A 217 -10.17 -29.23 9.23
N GLU A 218 -9.28 -28.87 10.16
CA GLU A 218 -9.61 -28.55 11.56
C GLU A 218 -10.01 -27.07 11.75
N MET A 219 -9.82 -26.22 10.74
CA MET A 219 -10.17 -24.79 10.82
C MET A 219 -11.67 -24.58 11.07
N LYS A 220 -12.55 -25.32 10.38
CA LYS A 220 -14.00 -25.12 10.49
C LYS A 220 -14.54 -25.44 11.88
N GLU A 221 -13.91 -26.36 12.61
CA GLU A 221 -14.37 -26.77 13.94
C GLU A 221 -13.76 -25.93 15.06
N ASN A 222 -12.57 -25.36 14.84
CA ASN A 222 -11.83 -24.62 15.87
C ASN A 222 -11.86 -23.10 15.70
N MET A 223 -12.49 -22.59 14.63
CA MET A 223 -12.58 -21.15 14.37
C MET A 223 -13.72 -20.51 15.19
N PRO A 224 -13.45 -19.42 15.94
CA PRO A 224 -14.50 -18.65 16.58
C PRO A 224 -15.47 -18.07 15.54
N SER A 225 -16.77 -18.15 15.80
CA SER A 225 -17.82 -17.67 14.89
C SER A 225 -17.66 -16.22 14.44
N GLY A 226 -17.04 -15.35 15.26
CA GLY A 226 -16.78 -13.95 14.93
C GLY A 226 -15.64 -13.70 13.94
N ILE A 227 -14.88 -14.73 13.53
CA ILE A 227 -13.77 -14.62 12.57
C ILE A 227 -14.01 -15.47 11.31
N GLU A 228 -15.02 -16.35 11.33
CA GLU A 228 -15.39 -17.17 10.17
C GLU A 228 -15.53 -16.36 8.88
N ASP A 229 -16.09 -15.16 8.96
CA ASP A 229 -16.36 -14.33 7.79
C ASP A 229 -15.08 -13.79 7.10
N TYR A 230 -13.94 -13.74 7.80
CA TYR A 230 -12.66 -13.40 7.18
C TYR A 230 -12.07 -14.54 6.34
N PHE A 231 -12.52 -15.78 6.58
CA PHE A 231 -12.00 -17.00 5.96
C PHE A 231 -13.05 -17.74 5.11
N LYS A 232 -14.31 -17.29 5.12
CA LYS A 232 -15.34 -17.67 4.15
C LYS A 232 -15.02 -17.01 2.81
N ILE A 233 -14.03 -17.55 2.10
CA ILE A 233 -14.02 -17.45 0.64
C ILE A 233 -15.04 -18.48 0.17
N GLU A 234 -16.26 -18.04 -0.14
CA GLU A 234 -17.24 -18.92 -0.79
C GLU A 234 -16.74 -19.27 -2.19
N ILE A 235 -16.39 -20.56 -2.36
CA ILE A 235 -16.00 -21.21 -3.61
C ILE A 235 -17.12 -21.06 -4.65
#